data_AF-A0A9E2EVA0-F1
#
_entry.id   AF-A0A9E2EVA0-F1
#
_cell.length_a   1.000
_cell.length_b   1.000
_cell.length_c   1.000
_cell.angle_alpha   90.00
_cell.angle_beta   90.00
_cell.angle_gamma   90.00
#
_symmetry.space_group_name_H-M   'P 1'
#
loop_
_entity.id
_entity.type
_entity.pdbx_description
1 polymer ?
#
loop_
_entity_poly.entity_id
_entity_poly.type
_entity_poly.pdbx_seq_one_letter_code
_entity_poly.pdbx_strand_id
1 'polypeptide(L)'
;MLLTARKMIGVDYAYGGHSPDTGFDCSGLVYYAHKVNGIQVPRTAAAQFRFADPVPRDALRPGDLMFFRTSGRKISHVGIYLGPGHFLHAPGTGKHVT
;
A
#
# COMPACT_ATOMS: atom_id res chain seq x y z
N MET A 1 12.01 -1.20 1.65
CA MET A 1 10.56 -1.11 1.38
C MET A 1 10.07 0.34 1.33
N LEU A 2 10.08 1.09 2.44
CA LEU A 2 9.50 2.45 2.49
C LEU A 2 10.16 3.43 1.49
N LEU A 3 11.49 3.40 1.36
CA LEU A 3 12.21 4.23 0.38
C LEU A 3 11.79 3.92 -1.06
N THR A 4 11.58 2.64 -1.39
CA THR A 4 11.12 2.21 -2.72
C THR A 4 9.72 2.76 -3.00
N ALA A 5 8.81 2.65 -2.04
CA ALA A 5 7.45 3.16 -2.19
C ALA A 5 7.44 4.68 -2.36
N ARG A 6 8.23 5.43 -1.56
CA ARG A 6 8.34 6.89 -1.67
C ARG A 6 8.82 7.37 -3.03
N LYS A 7 9.69 6.62 -3.72
CA LYS A 7 10.11 6.95 -5.09
C LYS A 7 8.97 6.90 -6.10
N MET A 8 7.85 6.24 -5.77
CA MET A 8 6.70 6.11 -6.65
C MET A 8 5.69 7.25 -6.48
N ILE A 9 5.93 8.21 -5.58
CA ILE A 9 5.09 9.40 -5.45
C ILE A 9 4.98 10.09 -6.83
N GLY A 10 3.76 10.41 -7.24
CA GLY A 10 3.46 10.99 -8.54
C GLY A 10 3.17 9.98 -9.66
N VAL A 11 3.41 8.68 -9.46
CA VAL A 11 2.99 7.65 -10.43
C VAL A 11 1.46 7.51 -10.42
N ASP A 12 0.85 7.43 -11.59
CA ASP A 12 -0.60 7.38 -11.74
C ASP A 12 -1.23 6.12 -11.13
N TYR A 13 -2.45 6.29 -10.64
CA TYR A 13 -3.27 5.18 -10.21
C TYR A 13 -3.77 4.39 -11.42
N ALA A 14 -3.64 3.07 -11.33
CA ALA A 14 -4.26 2.14 -12.27
C ALA A 14 -4.86 0.96 -11.51
N TYR A 15 -6.14 0.67 -11.74
CA TYR A 15 -6.79 -0.50 -11.12
C TYR A 15 -6.11 -1.79 -11.59
N GLY A 16 -5.64 -2.62 -10.66
CA GLY A 16 -4.86 -3.81 -10.99
C GLY A 16 -3.38 -3.51 -11.32
N GLY A 17 -2.98 -2.23 -11.38
CA GLY A 17 -1.60 -1.80 -11.63
C GLY A 17 -0.67 -2.13 -10.46
N HIS A 18 0.55 -2.58 -10.78
CA HIS A 18 1.53 -3.05 -9.79
C HIS A 18 2.98 -2.76 -10.21
N SER A 19 3.19 -1.77 -11.07
CA SER A 19 4.52 -1.37 -11.55
C SER A 19 4.52 0.12 -11.95
N PRO A 20 5.70 0.78 -11.98
CA PRO A 20 5.78 2.18 -12.40
C PRO A 20 5.22 2.41 -13.80
N ASP A 21 5.46 1.48 -14.73
CA ASP A 21 5.08 1.60 -16.14
C ASP A 21 3.56 1.47 -16.37
N THR A 22 2.90 0.67 -15.53
CA THR A 22 1.45 0.42 -15.62
C THR A 22 0.63 1.30 -14.69
N GLY A 23 1.28 2.06 -13.80
CA GLY A 23 0.63 2.64 -12.63
C GLY A 23 0.37 1.65 -11.49
N PHE A 24 -0.21 2.16 -10.40
CA PHE A 24 -0.44 1.39 -9.16
C PHE A 24 -1.89 1.43 -8.70
N ASP A 25 -2.42 0.31 -8.20
CA ASP A 25 -3.47 0.33 -7.19
C ASP A 25 -2.88 0.28 -5.78
N CYS A 26 -3.72 0.46 -4.76
CA CYS A 26 -3.25 0.55 -3.37
C CYS A 26 -2.42 -0.66 -2.93
N SER A 27 -2.90 -1.87 -3.24
CA SER A 27 -2.20 -3.11 -2.94
C SER A 27 -1.02 -3.39 -3.88
N GLY A 28 -1.06 -2.87 -5.09
CA GLY A 28 -0.02 -2.98 -6.12
C GLY A 28 1.22 -2.19 -5.73
N LEU A 29 1.05 -1.00 -5.14
CA LEU A 29 2.15 -0.22 -4.57
C LEU A 29 2.88 -0.99 -3.46
N VAL A 30 2.12 -1.57 -2.52
CA VAL A 30 2.67 -2.40 -1.43
C VAL A 30 3.36 -3.63 -2.01
N TYR A 31 2.72 -4.31 -2.95
CA TYR A 31 3.26 -5.49 -3.64
C TYR A 31 4.60 -5.21 -4.29
N TYR A 32 4.68 -4.14 -5.09
CA TYR A 32 5.90 -3.73 -5.78
C TYR A 32 7.01 -3.36 -4.80
N ALA A 33 6.71 -2.52 -3.80
CA ALA A 33 7.70 -2.08 -2.82
C ALA A 33 8.30 -3.25 -2.03
N HIS A 34 7.50 -4.26 -1.68
CA HIS A 34 8.01 -5.47 -1.03
C HIS A 34 8.81 -6.35 -2.00
N LYS A 35 8.28 -6.60 -3.20
CA LYS A 35 8.91 -7.45 -4.22
C LYS A 35 10.31 -6.98 -4.61
N VAL A 36 10.48 -5.67 -4.84
CA VAL A 36 11.79 -5.07 -5.16
C VAL A 36 12.80 -5.20 -4.01
N ASN A 37 12.32 -5.37 -2.77
CA ASN A 37 13.14 -5.59 -1.59
C ASN A 37 13.22 -7.09 -1.20
N GLY A 38 12.85 -8.00 -2.12
CA GLY A 38 12.96 -9.45 -1.90
C GLY A 38 11.88 -10.07 -1.00
N ILE A 39 10.84 -9.31 -0.64
CA ILE A 39 9.75 -9.80 0.21
C ILE A 39 8.53 -10.11 -0.66
N GLN A 40 8.02 -11.34 -0.56
CA GLN A 40 6.79 -11.72 -1.26
C GLN A 40 5.58 -11.37 -0.40
N VAL A 41 4.64 -10.65 -1.00
CA VAL A 41 3.34 -10.34 -0.37
C VAL A 41 2.21 -10.65 -1.35
N PRO A 42 1.00 -10.97 -0.86
CA PRO A 42 -0.15 -11.19 -1.73
C PRO A 42 -0.50 -9.97 -2.58
N ARG A 43 -1.13 -10.18 -3.74
CA ARG A 43 -1.46 -9.10 -4.67
C ARG A 43 -2.58 -8.18 -4.20
N THR A 44 -3.54 -8.65 -3.40
CA THR A 44 -4.73 -7.87 -3.04
C THR A 44 -4.68 -7.37 -1.60
N ALA A 45 -5.28 -6.20 -1.32
CA ALA A 45 -5.30 -5.62 0.03
C ALA A 45 -5.92 -6.57 1.07
N ALA A 46 -6.99 -7.28 0.71
CA ALA A 46 -7.63 -8.23 1.61
C ALA A 46 -6.74 -9.44 1.93
N ALA A 47 -5.94 -9.91 0.97
CA ALA A 47 -5.00 -11.01 1.19
C ALA A 47 -3.78 -10.55 1.98
N GLN A 48 -3.27 -9.34 1.72
CA GLN A 48 -2.20 -8.72 2.51
C GLN A 48 -2.63 -8.56 3.98
N PHE A 49 -3.86 -8.14 4.25
CA PHE A 49 -4.39 -8.05 5.61
C PHE A 49 -4.41 -9.39 6.35
N ARG A 50 -4.73 -10.49 5.66
CA ARG A 50 -4.71 -11.84 6.25
C ARG A 50 -3.31 -12.42 6.42
N PHE A 51 -2.36 -11.95 5.61
CA PHE A 51 -0.97 -12.39 5.60
C PHE A 51 -0.10 -11.63 6.62
N ALA A 52 -0.46 -10.37 6.92
CA ALA A 52 0.31 -9.52 7.81
C ALA A 52 0.10 -9.87 9.28
N ASP A 53 1.16 -9.68 10.08
CA ASP A 53 1.08 -9.76 11.53
C ASP A 53 0.45 -8.48 12.11
N PRO A 54 -0.51 -8.59 13.04
CA PRO A 54 -1.12 -7.43 13.67
C PRO A 54 -0.12 -6.62 14.50
N VAL A 55 -0.06 -5.31 14.27
CA VAL A 55 0.74 -4.37 15.06
C VAL A 55 -0.19 -3.51 15.93
N PRO A 56 0.02 -3.46 17.27
CA PRO A 56 -0.68 -2.54 18.15
C PRO A 56 -0.49 -1.07 17.75
N ARG A 57 -1.49 -0.22 17.98
CA ARG A 57 -1.47 1.18 17.50
C ARG A 57 -0.35 2.02 18.12
N ASP A 58 -0.04 1.75 19.38
CA ASP A 58 1.04 2.35 20.16
C ASP A 58 2.44 1.83 19.74
N ALA A 59 2.49 0.74 18.97
CA ALA A 59 3.72 0.16 18.44
C ALA A 59 3.92 0.44 16.93
N LEU A 60 3.08 1.28 16.31
CA LEU A 60 3.17 1.60 14.89
C LEU A 60 4.50 2.30 14.54
N ARG A 61 5.17 1.81 13.51
CA ARG A 61 6.43 2.35 12.99
C ARG A 61 6.32 2.64 11.49
N PRO A 62 7.03 3.67 10.99
CA PRO A 62 7.08 3.94 9.55
C PRO A 62 7.45 2.68 8.76
N GLY A 63 6.62 2.34 7.77
CA GLY A 63 6.72 1.10 7.01
C GLY A 63 5.63 0.06 7.36
N ASP A 64 4.97 0.16 8.51
CA ASP A 64 3.83 -0.71 8.81
C ASP A 64 2.67 -0.47 7.84
N LEU A 65 1.84 -1.47 7.61
CA LEU A 65 0.70 -1.38 6.69
C LEU A 65 -0.57 -0.98 7.43
N MET A 66 -1.26 0.03 6.91
CA MET A 66 -2.58 0.44 7.38
C MET A 66 -3.64 -0.06 6.40
N PHE A 67 -4.63 -0.80 6.93
CA PHE A 67 -5.71 -1.36 6.12
C PHE A 67 -7.03 -0.66 6.43
N PHE A 68 -7.80 -0.36 5.38
CA PHE A 68 -9.04 0.41 5.49
C PHE A 68 -10.21 -0.29 4.80
N ARG A 69 -11.41 0.06 5.27
CA ARG A 69 -12.70 -0.32 4.70
C ARG A 69 -13.32 0.93 4.10
N THR A 70 -13.08 1.16 2.82
CA THR A 70 -13.57 2.32 2.05
C THR A 70 -14.78 1.97 1.18
N SER A 71 -15.01 0.69 0.91
CA SER A 71 -16.08 0.21 0.01
C SER A 71 -16.85 -0.94 0.66
N GLY A 72 -17.47 -0.67 1.82
CA GLY A 72 -18.33 -1.63 2.54
C GLY A 72 -17.64 -2.31 3.72
N ARG A 73 -18.00 -3.57 3.98
CA ARG A 73 -17.61 -4.27 5.23
C ARG A 73 -16.25 -4.98 5.18
N LYS A 74 -15.68 -5.17 3.98
CA LYS A 74 -14.41 -5.88 3.77
C LYS A 74 -13.27 -4.88 3.62
N ILE A 75 -12.02 -5.33 3.87
CA ILE A 75 -10.83 -4.54 3.55
C ILE A 75 -10.81 -4.27 2.05
N SER A 76 -10.74 -2.99 1.68
CA SER A 76 -10.76 -2.53 0.29
C SER A 76 -9.60 -1.60 -0.03
N HIS A 77 -8.84 -1.15 0.97
CA HIS A 77 -7.70 -0.25 0.77
C HIS A 77 -6.53 -0.60 1.68
N VAL A 78 -5.33 -0.25 1.25
CA VAL A 78 -4.09 -0.34 2.04
C VAL A 78 -3.20 0.88 1.79
N GLY A 79 -2.47 1.30 2.81
CA GLY A 79 -1.42 2.31 2.73
C GLY A 79 -0.22 1.92 3.60
N ILE A 80 0.92 2.59 3.37
CA ILE A 80 2.16 2.38 4.13
C ILE A 80 2.28 3.53 5.12
N TYR A 81 2.32 3.24 6.41
CA TYR A 81 2.43 4.23 7.47
C TYR A 81 3.74 5.03 7.36
N LEU A 82 3.66 6.36 7.46
CA LEU A 82 4.80 7.26 7.40
C LEU A 82 5.13 7.90 8.76
N GLY A 83 4.24 7.78 9.74
CA GLY A 83 4.32 8.50 11.01
C GLY A 83 3.00 9.24 11.32
N PRO A 84 2.96 10.05 12.39
CA PRO A 84 1.73 10.60 12.96
C PRO A 84 0.77 11.18 11.92
N GLY A 85 -0.36 10.50 11.68
CA GLY A 85 -1.41 10.94 10.75
C GLY A 85 -1.10 10.79 9.25
N HIS A 86 0.08 10.30 8.86
CA HIS A 86 0.51 10.25 7.47
C HIS A 86 0.73 8.81 6.99
N PHE A 87 0.30 8.53 5.77
CA PHE A 87 0.53 7.26 5.08
C PHE A 87 0.69 7.52 3.58
N LEU A 88 1.43 6.64 2.92
CA LEU A 88 1.63 6.62 1.48
C LEU A 88 0.67 5.62 0.85
N HIS A 89 -0.08 6.00 -0.18
CA HIS A 89 -0.96 5.09 -0.90
C HIS A 89 -1.19 5.49 -2.37
N ALA A 90 -1.81 4.59 -3.14
CA ALA A 90 -2.41 4.92 -4.42
C ALA A 90 -3.94 5.08 -4.21
N PRO A 91 -4.50 6.32 -4.21
CA PRO A 91 -5.83 6.60 -3.67
C PRO A 91 -7.01 6.16 -4.52
N GLY A 92 -6.89 6.14 -5.85
CA GLY A 92 -8.00 5.82 -6.75
C GLY A 92 -7.87 6.45 -8.13
N THR A 93 -8.78 6.10 -9.04
CA THR A 93 -8.79 6.55 -10.43
C THR A 93 -8.72 8.07 -10.56
N GLY A 94 -7.90 8.56 -11.50
CA GLY A 94 -7.69 9.99 -11.75
C GLY A 94 -6.76 10.69 -10.74
N LYS A 95 -6.06 9.91 -9.91
CA LYS A 95 -5.08 10.41 -8.95
C LYS A 95 -3.76 9.65 -9.11
N HIS A 96 -2.74 10.11 -8.39
CA HIS A 96 -1.43 9.49 -8.34
C HIS A 96 -1.08 9.06 -6.92
N VAL A 97 0.00 8.29 -6.78
CA VAL A 97 0.57 7.92 -5.48
C VAL A 97 0.93 9.18 -4.67
N THR A 98 0.45 9.25 -3.43
CA THR A 98 0.65 10.34 -2.47
C THR A 98 0.93 9.81 -1.08
#